data_AF-A0A9N9EG15-F1
#
_entry.id   AF-A0A9N9EG15-F1
#
_cell.length_a   1.000
_cell.length_b   1.000
_cell.length_c   1.000
_cell.angle_alpha   90.00
_cell.angle_beta   90.00
_cell.angle_gamma   90.00
#
_symmetry.space_group_name_H-M   'P 1'
#
loop_
_entity.id
_entity.type
_entity.pdbx_description
1 polymer ?
#
loop_
_entity_poly.entity_id
_entity_poly.type
_entity_poly.pdbx_seq_one_letter_code
_entity_poly.pdbx_strand_id
1 'polypeptide(L)' 'EVSENIKASETAPSDKRISGRTKQLNFKVREEFYWKLKNMAVEEKCMMVEVLEKSLEGYEKARKK' A
#
# COMPACT_ATOMS: atom_id res chain seq x y z
N GLU A 1 47.80 -11.18 -10.91
CA GLU A 1 47.11 -10.10 -11.66
C GLU A 1 45.77 -10.66 -12.15
N VAL A 2 44.70 -10.49 -11.36
CA VAL A 2 43.73 -9.36 -11.41
C VAL A 2 42.99 -9.31 -12.75
N SER A 3 41.72 -9.70 -12.77
CA SER A 3 40.61 -8.77 -13.02
C SER A 3 39.28 -9.54 -13.09
N GLU A 4 38.69 -9.76 -11.93
CA GLU A 4 37.26 -10.00 -11.78
C GLU A 4 36.50 -8.79 -12.33
N ASN A 5 35.68 -8.98 -13.36
CA ASN A 5 34.73 -7.96 -13.81
C ASN A 5 33.35 -8.59 -14.01
N ILE A 6 32.81 -9.14 -12.92
CA ILE A 6 31.37 -9.39 -12.81
C ILE A 6 30.77 -8.04 -12.43
N LYS A 7 30.46 -7.25 -13.46
CA LYS A 7 29.83 -5.94 -13.34
C LYS A 7 28.52 -6.13 -12.60
N ALA A 8 28.51 -5.74 -11.32
CA ALA A 8 27.34 -5.78 -10.46
C ALA A 8 26.19 -5.07 -11.17
N SER A 9 25.14 -5.84 -11.47
CA SER A 9 23.89 -5.30 -11.98
C SER A 9 23.45 -4.19 -11.04
N GLU A 10 23.30 -3.00 -11.61
CA GLU A 10 22.91 -1.78 -10.93
C GLU A 10 21.76 -2.07 -9.97
N THR A 11 22.00 -1.80 -8.70
CA THR A 11 21.05 -1.92 -7.60
C THR A 11 19.78 -1.17 -7.96
N ALA A 12 18.72 -1.89 -8.35
CA ALA A 12 17.38 -1.37 -8.21
C ALA A 12 17.22 -0.97 -6.73
N PRO A 13 16.70 0.22 -6.41
CA PRO A 13 16.49 0.59 -5.01
C PRO A 13 15.60 -0.49 -4.41
N SER A 14 16.11 -1.22 -3.41
CA SER A 14 15.31 -2.14 -2.62
C SER A 14 14.12 -1.36 -2.10
N ASP A 15 12.97 -1.55 -2.73
CA ASP A 15 11.72 -0.89 -2.41
C ASP A 15 11.40 -1.26 -0.95
N LYS A 16 11.67 -0.35 0.00
CA LYS A 16 11.41 -0.54 1.43
C LYS A 16 9.90 -0.61 1.75
N ARG A 17 9.06 -0.99 0.79
CA ARG A 17 7.61 -1.12 0.90
C ARG A 17 7.18 -2.56 1.17
N ILE A 18 7.93 -3.29 2.00
CA ILE A 18 7.47 -4.58 2.52
C ILE A 18 6.36 -4.28 3.54
N SER A 19 5.14 -4.02 3.07
CA SER A 19 4.01 -3.65 3.92
C SER A 19 3.35 -4.87 4.60
N GLY A 20 3.94 -6.06 4.49
CA GLY A 20 3.36 -7.33 4.98
C GLY A 20 2.08 -7.78 4.24
N ARG A 21 1.60 -7.02 3.25
CA ARG A 21 0.36 -7.32 2.51
C ARG A 21 0.65 -8.41 1.48
N THR A 22 -0.11 -9.50 1.53
CA THR A 22 0.11 -10.71 0.69
C THR A 22 -1.04 -11.00 -0.27
N LYS A 23 -2.17 -10.31 -0.15
CA LYS A 23 -3.39 -10.56 -0.94
C LYS A 23 -3.83 -9.27 -1.63
N GLN A 24 -4.26 -9.38 -2.89
CA GLN A 24 -4.81 -8.27 -3.66
C GLN A 24 -6.32 -8.17 -3.42
N LEU A 25 -6.82 -6.92 -3.32
CA LEU A 25 -8.24 -6.62 -3.29
C LEU A 25 -8.65 -6.11 -4.68
N ASN A 26 -9.34 -6.95 -5.46
CA ASN A 26 -9.85 -6.57 -6.79
C ASN A 26 -11.22 -5.90 -6.69
N PHE A 27 -11.25 -4.65 -6.23
CA PHE A 27 -12.49 -3.89 -6.12
C PHE A 27 -12.87 -3.17 -7.41
N LYS A 28 -14.15 -3.22 -7.75
CA LYS A 28 -14.81 -2.23 -8.61
C LYS A 28 -15.72 -1.39 -7.71
N VAL A 29 -15.42 -0.10 -7.61
CA VAL A 29 -16.15 0.85 -6.75
C VAL A 29 -16.77 1.96 -7.58
N ARG A 30 -17.72 2.69 -6.99
CA ARG A 30 -18.26 3.91 -7.59
C ARG A 30 -17.17 4.98 -7.69
N GLU A 31 -17.26 5.83 -8.71
CA GLU A 31 -16.29 6.91 -8.96
C GLU A 31 -16.19 7.88 -7.77
N GLU A 32 -17.33 8.31 -7.23
CA GLU A 32 -17.42 9.20 -6.06
C GLU A 32 -16.64 8.65 -4.85
N PHE A 33 -16.74 7.34 -4.62
CA PHE A 33 -16.05 6.67 -3.53
C PHE A 33 -14.54 6.60 -3.79
N TYR A 34 -14.15 6.28 -5.02
CA TYR A 34 -12.74 6.23 -5.41
C TYR A 34 -12.03 7.56 -5.15
N TRP A 35 -12.60 8.67 -5.63
CA TRP A 35 -11.99 9.99 -5.44
C TRP A 35 -11.95 10.41 -3.98
N LYS A 36 -13.00 10.13 -3.21
CA LYS A 36 -13.03 10.40 -1.77
C LYS A 36 -11.93 9.63 -1.02
N LEU A 37 -11.81 8.32 -1.29
CA LEU A 37 -10.79 7.47 -0.68
C LEU A 37 -9.38 7.91 -1.07
N LYS A 38 -9.17 8.28 -2.33
CA LYS A 38 -7.88 8.77 -2.83
C LYS A 38 -7.50 10.09 -2.15
N ASN A 39 -8.42 11.04 -2.03
CA ASN A 39 -8.14 12.32 -1.39
C ASN A 39 -7.78 12.15 0.10
N MET A 40 -8.49 11.27 0.82
CA MET A 40 -8.16 10.94 2.21
C MET A 40 -6.77 10.33 2.35
N ALA A 41 -6.42 9.39 1.47
CA ALA A 41 -5.10 8.78 1.46
C ALA A 41 -3.98 9.80 1.19
N VAL A 42 -4.22 10.78 0.29
CA VAL A 42 -3.29 11.88 0.02
C VAL A 42 -3.13 12.79 1.24
N GLU A 43 -4.23 13.19 1.87
CA GLU A 43 -4.23 14.05 3.06
C GLU A 43 -3.47 13.39 4.23
N GLU A 44 -3.71 12.10 4.46
CA GLU A 44 -3.04 11.32 5.50
C GLU A 44 -1.65 10.81 5.12
N LYS A 45 -1.18 11.10 3.89
CA LYS A 45 0.10 10.62 3.34
C LYS A 45 0.29 9.10 3.47
N CYS A 46 -0.78 8.34 3.21
CA CYS A 46 -0.81 6.89 3.31
C CYS A 46 -1.38 6.24 2.04
N MET A 47 -1.39 4.92 1.97
CA MET A 47 -2.01 4.18 0.88
C MET A 47 -3.53 4.11 1.07
N MET A 48 -4.29 4.07 -0.04
CA MET A 48 -5.75 3.88 0.02
C MET A 48 -6.16 2.62 0.80
N VAL A 49 -5.35 1.57 0.76
CA VAL A 49 -5.59 0.35 1.54
C VAL A 49 -5.45 0.58 3.06
N GLU A 50 -4.58 1.48 3.51
CA GLU A 50 -4.43 1.81 4.94
C GLU A 50 -5.68 2.52 5.48
N VAL A 51 -6.28 3.39 4.67
CA VAL A 51 -7.56 4.02 5.01
C VAL A 51 -8.67 2.97 5.14
N LEU A 52 -8.69 1.96 4.27
CA LEU A 52 -9.65 0.86 4.34
C LEU A 52 -9.41 -0.04 5.56
N GLU A 53 -8.15 -0.34 5.89
CA GLU A 53 -7.75 -1.09 7.08
C GLU A 53 -8.26 -0.37 8.36
N LYS A 54 -7.99 0.94 8.49
CA LYS A 54 -8.51 1.77 9.60
C LYS A 54 -10.04 1.78 9.68
N SER A 55 -10.70 1.89 8.51
CA SER A 55 -12.17 1.90 8.43
C SER A 55 -12.77 0.57 8.88
N LEU A 56 -12.13 -0.55 8.53
CA LEU A 56 -12.55 -1.89 8.97
C LEU A 56 -12.44 -2.04 10.48
N GLU A 57 -11.33 -1.59 11.09
CA GLU A 57 -11.18 -1.61 12.55
C GLU A 57 -12.30 -0.80 13.25
N GLY A 58 -12.66 0.35 12.69
CA GLY A 58 -13.77 1.17 13.20
C GLY A 58 -15.11 0.45 13.10
N TYR A 59 -15.39 -0.19 11.97
CA TYR A 59 -16.60 -0.99 11.77
C TYR A 59 -16.69 -2.18 12.74
N GLU A 60 -15.58 -2.89 12.97
CA GLU A 60 -15.54 -4.01 13.93
C GLU A 60 -15.79 -3.55 15.37
N LYS A 61 -15.22 -2.40 15.76
CA LYS A 61 -15.45 -1.80 17.09
C LYS A 61 -16.92 -1.40 17.27
N ALA A 62 -17.53 -0.80 16.24
CA ALA A 62 -18.93 -0.41 16.27
C ALA A 62 -19.87 -1.63 16.33
N ARG A 63 -19.54 -2.72 15.65
CA ARG A 63 -20.35 -3.95 15.61
C ARG A 63 -20.33 -4.75 16.92
N LYS A 64 -19.27 -4.65 17.71
CA LYS A 64 -19.14 -5.31 19.02
C LYS A 64 -19.88 -4.57 20.14
N LYS A 65 -20.47 -3.42 19.85
CA LYS A 65 -21.23 -2.58 20.79
C LYS A 65 -22.73 -2.76 20.55
#